data_AF-A0A7G9Y0Z6-F1
#
_entry.id   AF-A0A7G9Y0Z6-F1
#
_cell.length_a   1.000
_cell.length_b   1.000
_cell.length_c   1.000
_cell.angle_alpha   90.00
_cell.angle_beta   90.00
_cell.angle_gamma   90.00
#
_symmetry.space_group_name_H-M   'P 1'
#
loop_
_entity.id
_entity.type
_entity.pdbx_description
1 polymer ?
#
loop_
_entity_poly.entity_id
_entity_poly.type
_entity_poly.pdbx_seq_one_letter_code
_entity_poly.pdbx_strand_id
1 'polypeptide(L)'
;MDSTFAVGPDGSIYPCYRFVGMPEYVMGSVYDHPAMEDLAKSDAWARMHKFKDYVDQECKECPHISYCRGGCPYNAMVPSNGEIEGVDPHCTAYKMIFEEITARINQNFMGAPSMAMDPFQSEPAKDVKPGIMPLIFRTMSR
;
A
#
# COMPACT_ATOMS: atom_id res chain seq x y z
N MET A 1 -2.30 -12.64 -1.30
CA MET A 1 -2.82 -11.97 -2.52
C MET A 1 -4.09 -12.69 -2.96
N ASP A 2 -5.04 -12.93 -2.05
CA ASP A 2 -5.89 -14.15 -2.15
C ASP A 2 -7.39 -13.85 -2.06
N SER A 3 -7.74 -12.57 -2.07
CA SER A 3 -9.09 -12.07 -1.80
C SER A 3 -9.70 -11.27 -2.95
N THR A 4 -8.95 -11.05 -4.03
CA THR A 4 -9.35 -10.21 -5.15
C THR A 4 -9.03 -10.94 -6.44
N PHE A 5 -10.01 -11.02 -7.34
CA PHE A 5 -9.88 -11.64 -8.66
C PHE A 5 -10.57 -10.76 -9.69
N ALA A 6 -10.23 -10.96 -10.96
CA ALA A 6 -10.94 -10.38 -12.09
C ALA A 6 -11.44 -11.48 -13.02
N VAL A 7 -12.57 -11.23 -13.68
CA VAL A 7 -13.14 -12.11 -14.69
C VAL A 7 -13.09 -11.40 -16.03
N GLY A 8 -12.43 -12.02 -17.00
CA GLY A 8 -12.38 -11.54 -18.38
C GLY A 8 -13.73 -11.69 -19.09
N PRO A 9 -13.93 -11.00 -20.24
CA PRO A 9 -15.18 -11.11 -21.01
C PRO A 9 -15.42 -12.52 -21.57
N ASP A 10 -14.39 -13.33 -21.67
CA ASP A 10 -14.39 -14.74 -22.07
C ASP A 10 -14.70 -15.69 -20.91
N GLY A 11 -14.86 -15.19 -19.68
CA GLY A 11 -15.09 -15.99 -18.47
C GLY A 11 -13.81 -16.48 -17.78
N SER A 12 -12.62 -16.20 -18.32
CA SER A 12 -11.35 -16.54 -17.69
C SER A 12 -11.14 -15.74 -16.40
N ILE A 13 -10.62 -16.39 -15.36
CA ILE A 13 -10.35 -15.78 -14.04
C ILE A 13 -8.87 -15.40 -13.96
N TYR A 14 -8.57 -14.21 -13.45
CA TYR A 14 -7.23 -13.64 -13.34
C TYR A 14 -6.95 -13.09 -11.94
N PRO A 15 -5.68 -12.92 -11.53
CA PRO A 15 -5.33 -12.38 -10.21
C PRO A 15 -5.81 -10.94 -9.96
N CYS A 16 -5.89 -10.14 -11.03
CA CYS A 16 -6.32 -8.75 -10.98
C CYS A 16 -6.70 -8.29 -12.39
N TYR A 17 -7.50 -7.22 -12.49
CA TYR A 17 -7.99 -6.70 -13.77
C TYR A 17 -6.87 -6.34 -14.76
N ARG A 18 -5.68 -5.98 -14.26
CA ARG A 18 -4.53 -5.62 -15.12
C ARG A 18 -3.97 -6.79 -15.91
N PHE A 19 -4.26 -8.02 -15.51
CA PHE A 19 -3.79 -9.24 -16.19
C PHE A 19 -4.81 -9.80 -17.19
N VAL A 20 -6.01 -9.20 -17.30
CA VAL A 20 -7.04 -9.69 -18.22
C VAL A 20 -6.54 -9.63 -19.66
N GLY A 21 -6.65 -10.76 -20.37
CA GLY A 21 -6.15 -10.91 -21.74
C GLY A 21 -4.72 -11.43 -21.84
N MET A 22 -4.08 -11.78 -20.72
CA MET A 22 -2.75 -12.41 -20.67
C MET A 22 -2.89 -13.91 -20.35
N PRO A 23 -2.82 -14.83 -21.34
CA PRO A 23 -3.11 -16.25 -21.13
C PRO A 23 -2.27 -16.91 -20.03
N GLU A 24 -1.03 -16.48 -19.85
CA GLU A 24 -0.10 -16.97 -18.84
C GLU A 24 -0.53 -16.62 -17.39
N TYR A 25 -1.47 -15.68 -17.23
CA TYR A 25 -2.05 -15.29 -15.94
C TYR A 25 -3.47 -15.82 -15.71
N VAL A 26 -3.96 -16.74 -16.54
CA VAL A 26 -5.26 -17.40 -16.32
C VAL A 26 -5.17 -18.36 -15.13
N MET A 27 -6.13 -18.26 -14.22
CA MET A 27 -6.23 -19.08 -13.01
C MET A 27 -7.26 -20.21 -13.15
N GLY A 28 -8.21 -20.06 -14.07
CA GLY A 28 -9.35 -20.95 -14.27
C GLY A 28 -10.44 -20.23 -15.06
N SER A 29 -11.63 -20.83 -15.14
CA SER A 29 -12.80 -20.25 -15.82
C SER A 29 -14.01 -20.27 -14.90
N VAL A 30 -14.84 -19.23 -14.95
CA VAL A 30 -16.07 -19.17 -14.15
C VAL A 30 -17.10 -20.24 -14.56
N TYR A 31 -17.03 -20.74 -15.80
CA TYR A 31 -17.93 -21.77 -16.30
C TYR A 31 -17.69 -23.15 -15.65
N ASP A 32 -16.50 -23.36 -15.09
CA ASP A 32 -16.15 -24.61 -14.41
C ASP A 32 -16.58 -24.62 -12.93
N HIS A 33 -17.16 -23.51 -12.44
CA HIS A 33 -17.52 -23.31 -11.03
C HIS A 33 -16.41 -23.71 -10.04
N PRO A 34 -15.17 -23.21 -10.23
CA PRO A 34 -14.02 -23.66 -9.44
C PRO A 34 -14.16 -23.27 -7.97
N ALA A 35 -13.68 -24.14 -7.08
CA ALA A 35 -13.42 -23.75 -5.71
C ALA A 35 -12.11 -22.93 -5.62
N MET A 36 -11.89 -22.27 -4.48
CA MET A 36 -10.66 -21.48 -4.28
C MET A 36 -9.40 -22.34 -4.37
N GLU A 37 -9.48 -23.58 -3.90
CA GLU A 37 -8.40 -24.57 -3.95
C GLU A 37 -8.04 -24.96 -5.39
N ASP A 38 -8.97 -24.83 -6.34
CA ASP A 38 -8.70 -25.10 -7.75
C ASP A 38 -7.93 -23.94 -8.38
N LEU A 39 -8.33 -22.70 -8.09
CA LEU A 39 -7.60 -21.51 -8.54
C LEU A 39 -6.18 -21.45 -7.96
N ALA A 40 -6.01 -21.94 -6.72
CA ALA A 40 -4.73 -21.98 -6.02
C ALA A 40 -3.68 -22.89 -6.69
N LYS A 41 -4.10 -23.81 -7.56
CA LYS A 41 -3.22 -24.71 -8.32
C LYS A 41 -2.62 -24.06 -9.58
N SER A 42 -3.09 -22.86 -9.95
CA SER A 42 -2.63 -22.19 -11.17
C SER A 42 -1.22 -21.60 -11.05
N ASP A 43 -0.48 -21.56 -12.16
CA ASP A 43 0.82 -20.89 -12.22
C ASP A 43 0.72 -19.40 -11.88
N ALA A 44 -0.38 -18.76 -12.27
CA ALA A 44 -0.65 -17.37 -11.96
C ALA A 44 -0.76 -17.13 -10.44
N TRP A 45 -1.42 -18.04 -9.71
CA TRP A 45 -1.47 -18.01 -8.25
C TRP A 45 -0.07 -18.14 -7.64
N ALA A 46 0.71 -19.10 -8.12
CA ALA A 46 2.08 -19.32 -7.67
C ALA A 46 2.99 -18.09 -7.91
N ARG A 47 2.85 -17.42 -9.07
CA ARG A 47 3.58 -16.18 -9.37
C ARG A 47 3.23 -15.05 -8.39
N MET A 48 1.95 -14.86 -8.08
CA MET A 48 1.54 -13.83 -7.10
C MET A 48 2.12 -14.11 -5.71
N HIS A 49 2.15 -15.38 -5.29
CA HIS A 49 2.73 -15.77 -4.00
C HIS A 49 4.25 -15.61 -3.98
N LYS A 50 4.94 -15.97 -5.06
CA LYS A 50 6.38 -15.74 -5.21
C LYS A 50 6.71 -14.25 -5.10
N PHE A 51 5.91 -13.37 -5.71
CA PHE A 51 6.07 -11.93 -5.56
C PHE A 51 5.81 -11.46 -4.11
N LYS A 52 4.76 -11.97 -3.46
CA LYS A 52 4.50 -11.69 -2.05
C LYS A 52 5.70 -12.04 -1.17
N ASP A 53 6.24 -13.23 -1.35
CA ASP A 53 7.35 -13.73 -0.53
C ASP A 53 8.64 -12.96 -0.80
N TYR A 54 8.88 -12.55 -2.06
CA TYR A 54 9.95 -11.63 -2.40
C TYR A 54 9.80 -10.28 -1.68
N VAL A 55 8.60 -9.71 -1.69
CA VAL A 55 8.29 -8.45 -0.97
C VAL A 55 8.51 -8.59 0.53
N ASP A 56 8.07 -9.69 1.14
CA ASP A 56 8.24 -9.93 2.58
C ASP A 56 9.72 -9.99 2.99
N GLN A 57 10.61 -10.41 2.09
CA GLN A 57 12.06 -10.41 2.30
C GLN A 57 12.68 -9.05 2.01
N GLU A 58 12.46 -8.50 0.81
CA GLU A 58 13.10 -7.28 0.31
C GLU A 58 12.64 -6.03 1.08
N CYS A 59 11.37 -5.98 1.48
CA CYS A 59 10.78 -4.84 2.16
C CYS A 59 10.68 -5.01 3.67
N LYS A 60 11.32 -6.03 4.26
CA LYS A 60 11.20 -6.39 5.68
C LYS A 60 11.45 -5.22 6.63
N GLU A 61 12.48 -4.42 6.36
CA GLU A 61 12.89 -3.27 7.18
C GLU A 61 12.28 -1.94 6.68
N CYS A 62 11.41 -1.98 5.67
CA CYS A 62 10.78 -0.77 5.14
C CYS A 62 9.71 -0.24 6.10
N PRO A 63 9.77 1.02 6.56
CA PRO A 63 8.80 1.58 7.52
C PRO A 63 7.36 1.66 6.96
N HIS A 64 7.20 1.48 5.65
CA HIS A 64 5.92 1.64 4.95
C HIS A 64 5.28 0.29 4.52
N ILE A 65 5.90 -0.85 4.89
CA ILE A 65 5.48 -2.17 4.40
C ILE A 65 4.04 -2.53 4.79
N SER A 66 3.57 -2.07 5.96
CA SER A 66 2.23 -2.38 6.48
C SER A 66 1.09 -1.95 5.55
N TYR A 67 1.31 -0.93 4.72
CA TYR A 67 0.33 -0.43 3.75
C TYR A 67 0.80 -0.50 2.29
N CYS A 68 2.10 -0.33 2.00
CA CYS A 68 2.62 -0.37 0.63
C CYS A 68 2.62 -1.79 0.03
N ARG A 69 2.99 -2.80 0.83
CA ARG A 69 3.00 -4.23 0.43
C ARG A 69 3.73 -4.51 -0.90
N GLY A 70 4.80 -3.77 -1.19
CA GLY A 70 5.61 -3.96 -2.40
C GLY A 70 5.01 -3.35 -3.69
N GLY A 71 3.87 -2.67 -3.60
CA GLY A 71 3.22 -2.03 -4.74
C GLY A 71 2.50 -3.01 -5.68
N CYS A 72 2.38 -2.66 -6.96
CA CYS A 72 1.63 -3.40 -7.96
C CYS A 72 2.44 -4.57 -8.53
N PRO A 73 1.96 -5.83 -8.39
CA PRO A 73 2.65 -7.00 -8.94
C PRO A 73 2.75 -6.98 -10.46
N TYR A 74 1.74 -6.38 -11.14
CA TYR A 74 1.77 -6.21 -12.58
C TYR A 74 2.96 -5.35 -13.02
N ASN A 75 3.20 -4.23 -12.35
CA ASN A 75 4.29 -3.32 -12.71
C ASN A 75 5.67 -3.97 -12.45
N ALA A 76 5.76 -4.84 -11.45
CA ALA A 76 6.99 -5.52 -11.09
C ALA A 76 7.33 -6.69 -12.03
N MET A 77 6.34 -7.49 -12.45
CA MET A 77 6.60 -8.75 -13.17
C MET A 77 6.38 -8.67 -14.68
N VAL A 78 5.35 -7.96 -15.15
CA VAL A 78 4.97 -7.99 -16.57
C VAL A 78 6.05 -7.41 -17.49
N PRO A 79 6.74 -6.30 -17.15
CA PRO A 79 7.83 -5.78 -17.98
C PRO A 79 9.00 -6.75 -18.16
N SER A 80 9.23 -7.66 -17.21
CA SER A 80 10.30 -8.66 -17.22
C SER A 80 9.76 -10.08 -17.50
N ASN A 81 8.69 -10.19 -18.31
CA ASN A 81 8.12 -11.47 -18.74
C ASN A 81 7.72 -12.44 -17.60
N GLY A 82 7.34 -11.90 -16.44
CA GLY A 82 6.95 -12.69 -15.27
C GLY A 82 8.08 -12.95 -14.27
N GLU A 83 9.31 -12.53 -14.57
CA GLU A 83 10.42 -12.60 -13.62
C GLU A 83 10.31 -11.49 -12.58
N ILE A 84 10.75 -11.80 -11.35
CA ILE A 84 10.73 -10.86 -10.23
C ILE A 84 12.15 -10.33 -10.04
N GLU A 85 12.43 -9.19 -10.65
CA GLU A 85 13.71 -8.48 -10.53
C GLU A 85 13.68 -7.39 -9.44
N GLY A 86 12.48 -7.09 -8.91
CA GLY A 86 12.28 -6.07 -7.91
C GLY A 86 10.81 -5.96 -7.50
N VAL A 87 10.55 -4.99 -6.61
CA VAL A 87 9.20 -4.56 -6.26
C VAL A 87 8.66 -3.58 -7.32
N ASP A 88 7.48 -2.98 -7.09
CA ASP A 88 6.96 -1.97 -8.02
C ASP A 88 8.00 -0.86 -8.30
N PRO A 89 8.31 -0.55 -9.58
CA PRO A 89 9.29 0.48 -9.96
C PRO A 89 8.96 1.88 -9.42
N HIS A 90 7.71 2.12 -8.99
CA HIS A 90 7.30 3.37 -8.35
C HIS A 90 7.64 3.45 -6.84
N CYS A 91 8.33 2.46 -6.27
CA CYS A 91 8.71 2.41 -4.85
C CYS A 91 9.34 3.72 -4.34
N THR A 92 10.26 4.32 -5.09
CA THR A 92 10.89 5.60 -4.72
C THR A 92 9.86 6.73 -4.59
N ALA A 93 8.93 6.83 -5.54
CA ALA A 93 7.87 7.83 -5.48
C ALA A 93 6.92 7.58 -4.31
N TYR A 94 6.58 6.31 -4.03
CA TYR A 94 5.77 5.94 -2.87
C TYR A 94 6.41 6.39 -1.56
N LYS A 95 7.70 6.13 -1.36
CA LYS A 95 8.44 6.58 -0.17
C LYS A 95 8.36 8.09 0.01
N MET A 96 8.66 8.86 -1.04
CA MET A 96 8.59 10.34 -1.01
C MET A 96 7.19 10.84 -0.62
N ILE A 97 6.14 10.25 -1.22
CA ILE A 97 4.75 10.63 -0.93
C ILE A 97 4.36 10.26 0.50
N PHE A 98 4.72 9.06 0.97
CA PHE A 98 4.39 8.61 2.32
C PHE A 98 5.14 9.38 3.40
N GLU A 99 6.39 9.74 3.17
CA GLU A 99 7.17 10.60 4.05
C GLU A 99 6.52 11.98 4.18
N GLU A 100 6.14 12.59 3.06
CA GLU A 100 5.47 13.91 3.05
C GLU A 100 4.10 13.86 3.75
N ILE A 101 3.29 12.83 3.47
CA ILE A 101 2.00 12.65 4.14
C ILE A 101 2.20 12.46 5.65
N THR A 102 3.17 11.64 6.05
CA THR A 102 3.49 11.38 7.45
C THR A 102 3.96 12.64 8.15
N ALA A 103 4.83 13.43 7.52
CA ALA A 103 5.29 14.71 8.04
C ALA A 103 4.12 15.69 8.24
N ARG A 104 3.22 15.83 7.26
CA ARG A 104 2.03 16.69 7.38
C ARG A 104 1.06 16.21 8.44
N ILE A 105 0.80 14.91 8.51
CA ILE A 105 -0.08 14.34 9.54
C ILE A 105 0.53 14.64 10.91
N ASN A 106 1.81 14.34 11.13
CA ASN A 106 2.48 14.62 12.39
C ASN A 106 2.45 16.11 12.73
N GLN A 107 2.69 17.00 11.77
CA GLN A 107 2.60 18.45 11.99
C GLN A 107 1.19 18.90 12.34
N ASN A 108 0.14 18.36 11.70
CA ASN A 108 -1.24 18.72 12.00
C ASN A 108 -1.74 18.10 13.31
N PHE A 109 -1.22 16.94 13.68
CA PHE A 109 -1.56 16.25 14.92
C PHE A 109 -0.84 16.89 16.11
N MET A 110 0.47 17.10 15.99
CA MET A 110 1.37 17.69 17.00
C MET A 110 1.38 19.23 16.96
N GLY A 111 0.70 19.84 15.99
CA GLY A 111 0.71 21.28 15.73
C GLY A 111 0.59 22.09 17.01
N ALA A 112 1.70 22.76 17.34
CA ALA A 112 2.04 23.46 18.58
C ALA A 112 1.31 22.94 19.84
N PRO A 113 2.00 22.28 20.79
CA PRO A 113 1.50 22.36 22.15
C PRO A 113 1.42 23.84 22.48
N SER A 114 0.31 24.28 23.06
CA SER A 114 0.25 25.57 23.71
C SER A 114 1.17 25.53 24.94
N MET A 115 2.49 25.44 24.73
CA MET A 115 3.48 25.77 25.72
C MET A 115 3.80 27.24 25.41
N ALA A 116 3.16 28.25 26.00
CA ALA A 116 3.19 28.54 27.42
C ALA A 116 4.47 27.95 28.06
N MET A 117 5.47 28.81 28.24
CA MET A 117 6.75 28.59 28.96
C MET A 117 8.01 28.47 28.09
N ASP A 118 8.27 29.47 27.24
CA ASP A 118 9.63 29.97 27.05
C ASP A 118 9.65 31.43 27.58
N PRO A 119 10.38 31.75 28.68
CA PRO A 119 10.40 33.10 29.24
C PRO A 119 11.10 34.13 28.35
N PHE A 120 11.73 33.70 27.25
CA PHE A 120 12.57 34.55 26.40
C PHE A 120 11.99 34.82 24.99
N GLN A 121 10.80 34.30 24.65
CA GLN A 121 10.15 34.63 23.37
C GLN A 121 9.17 35.80 23.53
N SER A 122 9.48 36.91 22.87
CA SER A 122 8.74 38.18 23.00
C SER A 122 7.55 38.34 22.07
N GLU A 123 7.29 37.41 21.13
CA GLU A 123 6.10 37.51 20.27
C GLU A 123 5.48 36.13 19.99
N PRO A 124 4.14 36.00 20.05
CA PRO A 124 3.47 34.79 19.63
C PRO A 124 3.65 34.64 18.12
N ALA A 125 4.09 33.46 17.68
CA ALA A 125 4.15 33.13 16.26
C ALA A 125 2.74 33.24 15.64
N LYS A 126 2.48 34.39 14.99
CA LYS A 126 1.28 34.59 14.19
C LYS A 126 1.26 33.53 13.09
N ASP A 127 0.11 32.87 12.94
CA ASP A 127 -0.24 31.92 11.87
C ASP A 127 0.13 30.44 12.02
N VAL A 128 0.36 29.92 13.23
CA VAL A 128 0.35 28.46 13.44
C VAL A 128 -1.09 28.01 13.72
N LYS A 129 -1.72 27.29 12.77
CA LYS A 129 -3.01 26.63 13.01
C LYS A 129 -2.84 25.65 14.18
N PRO A 130 -3.65 25.75 15.25
CA PRO A 130 -3.54 24.82 16.38
C PRO A 130 -3.76 23.40 15.89
N GLY A 131 -2.90 22.48 16.33
CA GLY A 131 -3.04 21.06 16.03
C GLY A 131 -4.29 20.48 16.67
N ILE A 132 -4.61 19.24 16.29
CA ILE A 132 -5.84 18.56 16.76
C ILE A 132 -5.73 18.13 18.23
N MET A 133 -4.54 17.88 18.77
CA MET A 133 -4.36 17.35 20.13
C MET A 133 -4.89 18.25 21.25
N PRO A 134 -4.63 19.57 21.26
CA PRO A 134 -5.27 20.49 22.22
C PRO A 134 -6.80 20.44 22.22
N LEU A 135 -7.43 20.21 21.06
CA LEU A 135 -8.89 20.06 20.95
C LEU A 135 -9.35 18.75 21.61
N ILE A 136 -8.65 17.64 21.33
CA ILE A 136 -8.95 16.32 21.93
C ILE A 136 -8.85 16.38 23.46
N PHE A 137 -7.74 16.92 24.01
CA PHE A 137 -7.56 17.06 25.45
C PHE A 137 -8.66 17.89 26.11
N ARG A 138 -9.14 18.95 25.43
CA ARG A 138 -10.23 19.80 25.93
C ARG A 138 -11.57 19.07 25.98
N THR A 139 -11.86 18.18 25.03
CA THR A 139 -13.05 17.31 25.07
C THR A 139 -12.95 16.19 26.09
N MET A 140 -11.75 15.67 26.36
CA MET A 140 -11.56 14.59 27.34
C MET A 140 -11.50 15.06 28.80
N SER A 141 -11.22 16.35 29.03
CA SER A 141 -11.13 16.94 30.38
C SER A 141 -12.46 17.52 30.89
N ARG A 142 -13.58 17.21 30.21
CA ARG A 142 -14.94 17.50 30.64
C ARG A 142 -15.62 16.21 31.07
#